data_AF-A0A327KSJ0-F1
#
_entry.id   AF-A0A327KSJ0-F1
#
_cell.length_a   1.000
_cell.length_b   1.000
_cell.length_c   1.000
_cell.angle_alpha   90.00
_cell.angle_beta   90.00
_cell.angle_gamma   90.00
#
_symmetry.space_group_name_H-M   'P 1'
#
loop_
_entity.id
_entity.type
_entity.pdbx_description
1 polymer ?
#
loop_
_entity_poly.entity_id
_entity_poly.type
_entity_poly.pdbx_seq_one_letter_code
_entity_poly.pdbx_strand_id
1 'polypeptide(L)'
;MPCIETASRPEHPTPAPREVQALLLLDAARRLQAAQSGAVRSAEPASRDAIDAALVHNRRLWHDVVESAAATEPALPCAVRHSLASLGLLVDHQTVAFAADPRPERIAALIGINHDIADGLLGT
;
A
#
# COMPACT_ATOMS: atom_id res chain seq x y z
N MET A 1 -28.79 -20.09 44.87
CA MET A 1 -28.17 -19.00 44.10
C MET A 1 -27.04 -19.60 43.26
N PRO A 2 -27.09 -19.55 41.92
CA PRO A 2 -25.95 -19.92 41.08
C PRO A 2 -25.19 -18.67 40.64
N CYS A 3 -23.87 -18.68 40.78
CA CYS A 3 -22.96 -17.70 40.20
C CYS A 3 -22.98 -17.84 38.67
N ILE A 4 -23.28 -16.75 37.98
CA ILE A 4 -23.16 -16.67 36.53
C ILE A 4 -21.68 -16.37 36.24
N GLU A 5 -21.00 -17.34 35.64
CA GLU A 5 -19.65 -17.18 35.12
C GLU A 5 -19.73 -16.33 33.86
N THR A 6 -19.26 -15.08 33.97
CA THR A 6 -19.10 -14.19 32.83
C THR A 6 -17.89 -14.64 32.01
N ALA A 7 -18.16 -15.25 30.85
CA ALA A 7 -17.13 -15.55 29.87
C ALA A 7 -16.51 -14.25 29.34
N SER A 8 -15.22 -14.05 29.61
CA SER A 8 -14.43 -12.95 29.04
C SER A 8 -14.32 -13.15 27.52
N ARG A 9 -14.82 -12.17 26.77
CA ARG A 9 -14.62 -12.07 25.31
C ARG A 9 -13.13 -11.85 25.04
N PRO A 10 -12.49 -12.57 24.09
CA PRO A 10 -11.13 -12.25 23.71
C PRO A 10 -11.10 -10.83 23.13
N GLU A 11 -10.29 -9.96 23.73
CA GLU A 11 -9.98 -8.66 23.17
C GLU A 11 -8.96 -8.90 22.06
N HIS A 12 -9.42 -8.81 20.80
CA HIS A 12 -8.49 -8.85 19.68
C HIS A 12 -7.63 -7.59 19.79
N PRO A 13 -6.30 -7.69 19.94
CA PRO A 13 -5.46 -6.51 20.05
C PRO A 13 -5.63 -5.68 18.77
N THR A 14 -5.91 -4.39 18.93
CA THR A 14 -5.91 -3.44 17.81
C THR A 14 -4.53 -3.48 17.15
N PRO A 15 -4.44 -3.69 15.83
CA PRO A 15 -3.16 -3.77 15.15
C PRO A 15 -2.36 -2.48 15.33
N ALA A 16 -1.04 -2.60 15.45
CA ALA A 16 -0.17 -1.46 15.59
C ALA A 16 -0.21 -0.59 14.31
N PRO A 17 0.06 0.73 14.38
CA PRO A 17 -0.02 1.62 13.22
C PRO A 17 0.79 1.14 11.99
N ARG A 18 1.96 0.52 12.22
CA ARG A 18 2.81 -0.05 11.16
C ARG A 18 2.20 -1.28 10.50
N GLU A 19 1.53 -2.12 11.28
CA GLU A 19 0.82 -3.30 10.75
C GLU A 19 -0.35 -2.87 9.88
N VAL A 20 -1.11 -1.84 10.30
CA VAL A 20 -2.17 -1.25 9.49
C VAL A 20 -1.63 -0.73 8.15
N GLN A 21 -0.49 -0.02 8.16
CA GLN A 21 0.16 0.47 6.95
C GLN A 21 0.61 -0.67 6.02
N ALA A 22 1.20 -1.73 6.56
CA ALA A 22 1.57 -2.90 5.79
C ALA A 22 0.35 -3.53 5.10
N LEU A 23 -0.75 -3.71 5.84
CA LEU A 23 -1.99 -4.27 5.30
C LEU A 23 -2.59 -3.38 4.19
N LEU A 24 -2.51 -2.06 4.32
CA LEU A 24 -2.95 -1.13 3.28
C LEU A 24 -2.07 -1.21 2.04
N LEU A 25 -0.74 -1.33 2.18
CA LEU A 25 0.18 -1.51 1.05
C LEU A 25 -0.08 -2.82 0.31
N LEU A 26 -0.32 -3.92 1.04
CA LEU A 26 -0.72 -5.20 0.46
C LEU A 26 -2.07 -5.09 -0.26
N ASP A 27 -3.03 -4.33 0.26
CA ASP A 27 -4.29 -4.07 -0.43
C ASP A 27 -4.10 -3.28 -1.73
N ALA A 28 -3.28 -2.22 -1.70
CA ALA A 28 -2.94 -1.46 -2.89
C ALA A 28 -2.24 -2.34 -3.95
N ALA A 29 -1.33 -3.22 -3.53
CA ALA A 29 -0.67 -4.19 -4.42
C ALA A 29 -1.70 -5.12 -5.09
N ARG A 30 -2.65 -5.68 -4.33
CA ARG A 30 -3.73 -6.51 -4.87
C ARG A 30 -4.59 -5.76 -5.88
N ARG A 31 -4.94 -4.50 -5.60
CA ARG A 31 -5.74 -3.66 -6.52
C ARG A 31 -5.01 -3.42 -7.84
N LEU A 32 -3.71 -3.08 -7.78
CA LEU A 32 -2.88 -2.90 -8.97
C LEU A 32 -2.79 -4.20 -9.79
N GLN A 33 -2.59 -5.34 -9.13
CA GLN A 33 -2.52 -6.64 -9.79
C GLN A 33 -3.85 -7.01 -10.46
N ALA A 34 -4.98 -6.78 -9.78
CA ALA A 34 -6.31 -7.04 -10.33
C ALA A 34 -6.60 -6.17 -11.56
N ALA A 35 -6.27 -4.87 -11.49
CA ALA A 35 -6.46 -3.93 -12.59
C ALA A 35 -5.57 -4.29 -13.81
N GLN A 36 -4.28 -4.61 -13.57
CA GLN A 36 -3.38 -5.08 -14.63
C GLN A 36 -3.88 -6.37 -15.27
N SER A 37 -4.27 -7.36 -14.47
CA SER A 37 -4.78 -8.64 -14.98
C SER A 37 -6.07 -8.47 -15.79
N GLY A 38 -6.94 -7.54 -15.37
CA GLY A 38 -8.15 -7.18 -16.11
C GLY A 38 -7.83 -6.58 -17.47
N ALA A 39 -6.88 -5.64 -17.54
CA ALA A 39 -6.46 -5.00 -18.78
C ALA A 39 -5.72 -5.94 -19.74
N VAL A 40 -4.95 -6.91 -19.24
CA VAL A 40 -4.33 -7.94 -20.09
C VAL A 40 -5.41 -8.81 -20.76
N ARG A 41 -6.53 -9.06 -20.08
CA ARG A 41 -7.64 -9.86 -20.62
C ARG A 41 -8.58 -9.08 -21.54
N SER A 42 -8.61 -7.75 -21.45
CA SER A 42 -9.58 -6.91 -22.14
C SER A 42 -9.01 -5.53 -22.47
N ALA A 43 -9.05 -5.13 -23.74
CA ALA A 43 -8.59 -3.81 -24.20
C ALA A 43 -9.66 -2.71 -24.06
N GLU A 44 -10.70 -2.96 -23.27
CA GLU A 44 -11.86 -2.07 -23.13
C GLU A 44 -11.51 -0.79 -22.34
N PRO A 45 -12.18 0.35 -22.62
CA PRO A 45 -11.98 1.60 -21.89
C PRO A 45 -12.14 1.46 -20.37
N ALA A 46 -13.08 0.65 -19.90
CA ALA A 46 -13.31 0.38 -18.48
C ALA A 46 -12.09 -0.27 -17.78
N SER A 47 -11.26 -1.01 -18.53
CA SER A 47 -10.02 -1.59 -18.00
C SER A 47 -8.92 -0.55 -17.80
N ARG A 48 -8.90 0.54 -18.59
CA ARG A 48 -8.02 1.69 -18.35
C ARG A 48 -8.45 2.47 -17.11
N ASP A 49 -9.74 2.78 -16.98
CA ASP A 49 -10.25 3.51 -15.82
C ASP A 49 -9.95 2.77 -14.50
N ALA A 50 -10.04 1.44 -14.51
CA ALA A 50 -9.68 0.61 -13.35
C ALA A 50 -8.20 0.71 -12.97
N ILE A 51 -7.30 0.75 -13.96
CA ILE A 51 -5.86 0.94 -13.71
C ILE A 51 -5.60 2.34 -13.16
N ASP A 52 -6.17 3.38 -13.77
CA ASP A 52 -5.96 4.76 -13.35
C ASP A 52 -6.46 4.97 -11.91
N ALA A 53 -7.63 4.40 -11.57
CA ALA A 53 -8.15 4.43 -10.21
C ALA A 53 -7.22 3.71 -9.21
N ALA A 54 -6.67 2.55 -9.59
CA ALA A 54 -5.73 1.81 -8.74
C ALA A 54 -4.41 2.57 -8.53
N LEU A 55 -3.87 3.20 -9.58
CA LEU A 55 -2.67 4.03 -9.51
C LEU A 55 -2.87 5.28 -8.64
N VAL A 56 -4.00 5.97 -8.78
CA VAL A 56 -4.34 7.14 -7.94
C VAL A 56 -4.48 6.73 -6.48
N HIS A 57 -5.13 5.60 -6.19
CA HIS A 57 -5.23 5.07 -4.84
C HIS A 57 -3.85 4.75 -4.25
N ASN A 58 -3.00 4.05 -5.02
CA ASN A 58 -1.64 3.72 -4.61
C ASN A 58 -0.80 4.96 -4.29
N ARG A 59 -0.86 5.97 -5.15
CA ARG A 59 -0.14 7.23 -4.97
C ARG A 59 -0.55 7.95 -3.69
N ARG A 60 -1.85 8.05 -3.41
CA ARG A 60 -2.36 8.68 -2.18
C ARG A 60 -1.89 7.93 -0.93
N LEU A 61 -1.98 6.61 -0.94
CA LEU A 61 -1.49 5.79 0.18
C LEU A 61 0.01 6.03 0.44
N TRP A 62 0.81 6.18 -0.62
CA TRP A 62 2.23 6.48 -0.47
C TRP A 62 2.50 7.84 0.18
N HIS A 63 1.68 8.86 -0.10
CA HIS A 63 1.76 10.13 0.63
C HIS A 63 1.43 9.95 2.11
N ASP A 64 0.39 9.18 2.45
CA ASP A 64 0.01 8.90 3.84
C ASP A 64 1.12 8.14 4.59
N VAL A 65 1.78 7.17 3.93
CA VAL A 65 2.91 6.43 4.50
C VAL A 65 4.10 7.36 4.79
N VAL A 66 4.45 8.23 3.85
CA VAL A 66 5.56 9.18 4.02
C VAL A 66 5.25 10.21 5.12
N GLU A 67 4.03 10.74 5.16
CA GLU A 67 3.59 11.69 6.19
C GLU A 67 3.60 11.05 7.58
N SER A 68 3.07 9.83 7.70
CA SER A 68 3.07 9.10 8.97
C SER A 68 4.48 8.74 9.44
N ALA A 69 5.38 8.37 8.52
CA ALA A 69 6.78 8.12 8.84
C ALA A 69 7.50 9.37 9.37
N ALA A 70 7.10 10.57 8.91
CA ALA A 70 7.62 11.83 9.41
C ALA A 70 7.08 12.20 10.80
N ALA A 71 5.85 11.79 11.12
CA ALA A 71 5.18 12.05 12.40
C ALA A 71 5.37 10.94 13.47
N THR A 72 6.10 9.86 13.15
CA THR A 72 6.32 8.73 14.06
C THR A 72 7.22 9.11 15.24
N GLU A 73 6.85 8.68 16.45
CA GLU A 73 7.65 8.86 17.68
C GLU A 73 7.99 7.51 18.35
N PRO A 74 9.25 7.26 18.76
CA PRO A 74 10.42 8.09 18.48
C PRO A 74 10.70 8.16 16.97
N ALA A 75 11.21 9.31 16.52
CA ALA A 75 11.49 9.56 15.11
C ALA A 75 12.30 8.42 14.47
N LEU A 76 11.87 7.99 13.28
CA LEU A 76 12.60 7.01 12.47
C LEU A 76 14.01 7.53 12.13
N PRO A 77 15.03 6.69 11.93
CA PRO A 77 16.35 7.14 11.50
C PRO A 77 16.30 7.98 10.21
N CYS A 78 17.15 9.01 10.09
CA CYS A 78 17.15 9.93 8.95
C CYS A 78 17.25 9.20 7.60
N ALA A 79 18.13 8.19 7.51
CA ALA A 79 18.30 7.38 6.31
C ALA A 79 17.01 6.64 5.90
N VAL A 80 16.22 6.16 6.85
CA VAL A 80 14.94 5.48 6.60
C VAL A 80 13.92 6.47 6.04
N ARG A 81 13.78 7.64 6.67
CA ARG A 81 12.87 8.69 6.19
C ARG A 81 13.23 9.16 4.78
N HIS A 82 14.52 9.34 4.49
CA HIS A 82 14.99 9.70 3.15
C HIS A 82 14.68 8.62 2.10
N SER A 83 14.84 7.36 2.48
CA SER A 83 14.51 6.22 1.60
C SER A 83 13.01 6.19 1.29
N LEU A 84 12.15 6.36 2.31
CA LEU A 84 10.70 6.42 2.12
C LEU A 84 10.27 7.62 1.24
N ALA A 85 10.85 8.80 1.47
CA ALA A 85 10.58 9.97 0.63
C ALA A 85 11.00 9.75 -0.84
N SER A 86 12.14 9.09 -1.06
CA SER A 86 12.60 8.75 -2.41
C SER A 86 11.67 7.76 -3.11
N LEU A 87 11.13 6.78 -2.37
CA LEU A 87 10.14 5.83 -2.88
C LEU A 87 8.79 6.50 -3.19
N GLY A 88 8.35 7.43 -2.34
CA GLY A 88 7.15 8.25 -2.62
C GLY A 88 7.28 9.03 -3.94
N LEU A 89 8.41 9.67 -4.18
CA LEU A 89 8.70 10.35 -5.44
C LEU A 89 8.73 9.39 -6.64
N LEU A 90 9.31 8.20 -6.47
CA LEU A 90 9.29 7.17 -7.51
C LEU A 90 7.87 6.74 -7.86
N VAL A 91 7.00 6.55 -6.85
CA VAL A 91 5.59 6.19 -7.06
C VAL A 91 4.84 7.30 -7.80
N ASP A 92 5.06 8.56 -7.43
CA ASP A 92 4.51 9.72 -8.14
C ASP A 92 4.95 9.72 -9.61
N HIS A 93 6.26 9.56 -9.85
CA HIS A 93 6.83 9.51 -11.20
C HIS A 93 6.27 8.37 -12.04
N GLN A 94 6.17 7.15 -11.49
CA GLN A 94 5.61 6.01 -12.23
C GLN A 94 4.12 6.20 -12.54
N THR A 95 3.37 6.79 -11.61
CA THR A 95 1.94 7.08 -11.81
C THR A 95 1.74 8.04 -12.99
N VAL A 96 2.54 9.12 -13.07
CA VAL A 96 2.48 10.07 -14.20
C VAL A 96 3.00 9.44 -15.49
N ALA A 97 4.11 8.70 -15.42
CA ALA A 97 4.71 8.08 -16.59
C ALA A 97 3.80 7.02 -17.23
N PHE A 98 2.99 6.32 -16.43
CA PHE A 98 2.02 5.36 -16.94
C PHE A 98 0.98 5.99 -17.87
N ALA A 99 0.50 7.20 -17.56
CA ALA A 99 -0.46 7.91 -18.40
C ALA A 99 0.09 8.21 -19.81
N ALA A 100 1.40 8.43 -19.94
CA ALA A 100 2.07 8.66 -21.21
C ALA A 100 2.45 7.36 -21.93
N ASP A 101 2.82 6.32 -21.18
CA ASP A 101 3.37 5.06 -21.68
C ASP A 101 2.89 3.88 -20.81
N PRO A 102 1.67 3.36 -21.09
CA PRO A 102 1.01 2.36 -20.26
C PRO A 102 1.62 0.97 -20.47
N ARG A 103 2.73 0.71 -19.76
CA ARG A 103 3.43 -0.58 -19.78
C ARG A 103 3.15 -1.41 -18.53
N PRO A 104 2.85 -2.71 -18.67
CA PRO A 104 2.56 -3.57 -17.52
C PRO A 104 3.74 -3.64 -16.55
N GLU A 105 4.98 -3.57 -17.02
CA GLU A 105 6.17 -3.60 -16.18
C GLU A 105 6.22 -2.45 -15.16
N ARG A 106 5.64 -1.29 -15.51
CA ARG A 106 5.57 -0.13 -14.60
C ARG A 106 4.65 -0.40 -13.41
N ILE A 107 3.53 -1.07 -13.66
CA ILE A 107 2.61 -1.49 -12.59
C ILE A 107 3.24 -2.61 -11.76
N ALA A 108 3.93 -3.55 -12.41
CA ALA A 108 4.62 -4.65 -11.73
C ALA A 108 5.67 -4.14 -10.73
N ALA A 109 6.41 -3.10 -11.09
CA ALA A 109 7.36 -2.45 -10.18
C ALA A 109 6.68 -1.85 -8.94
N LEU A 110 5.52 -1.20 -9.09
CA LEU A 110 4.76 -0.64 -7.96
C LEU A 110 4.21 -1.74 -7.04
N ILE A 111 3.74 -2.85 -7.61
CA ILE A 111 3.31 -4.03 -6.84
C ILE A 111 4.46 -4.57 -5.98
N GLY A 112 5.65 -4.72 -6.57
CA GLY A 112 6.84 -5.19 -5.87
C GLY A 112 7.22 -4.27 -4.71
N ILE A 113 7.33 -2.97 -4.97
CA ILE A 113 7.65 -1.95 -3.96
C ILE A 113 6.67 -2.01 -2.76
N ASN A 114 5.37 -2.18 -3.03
CA ASN A 114 4.39 -2.28 -1.94
C ASN A 114 4.58 -3.54 -1.10
N HIS A 115 4.88 -4.69 -1.72
CA HIS A 115 5.17 -5.93 -1.03
C HIS A 115 6.43 -5.82 -0.17
N ASP A 116 7.55 -5.37 -0.75
CA ASP A 116 8.84 -5.26 -0.06
C ASP A 116 8.73 -4.37 1.19
N ILE A 117 7.98 -3.28 1.10
CA ILE A 117 7.80 -2.34 2.21
C ILE A 117 6.82 -2.88 3.25
N ALA A 118 5.74 -3.57 2.82
CA ALA A 118 4.83 -4.23 3.74
C ALA A 118 5.55 -5.32 4.56
N ASP A 119 6.36 -6.15 3.91
CA ASP A 119 7.15 -7.20 4.55
C ASP A 119 8.13 -6.59 5.57
N GLY A 120 8.81 -5.49 5.20
CA GLY A 120 9.66 -4.74 6.12
C GLY A 120 8.92 -4.14 7.33
N LEU A 121 7.67 -3.71 7.16
CA LEU A 121 6.83 -3.19 8.25
C LEU A 121 6.29 -4.30 9.16
N LEU A 122 6.07 -5.50 8.62
CA LEU A 122 5.67 -6.70 9.37
C LEU A 122 6.86 -7.39 10.06
N GLY A 123 8.08 -7.12 9.61
CA GLY A 123 9.31 -7.72 10.15
C GLY A 123 9.55 -9.15 9.66
N THR A 124 9.08 -9.47 8.45
CA THR A 124 9.20 -10.79 7.80
C THR A 124 10.39 -10.89 6.86
#